data_AF-H3RAM7-F1
#
_entry.id   AF-H3RAM7-F1
#
_cell.length_a   1.000
_cell.length_b   1.000
_cell.length_c   1.000
_cell.angle_alpha   90.00
_cell.angle_beta   90.00
_cell.angle_gamma   90.00
#
_symmetry.space_group_name_H-M   'P 1'
#
loop_
_entity.id
_entity.type
_entity.pdbx_description
1 polymer ?
#
loop_
_entity_poly.entity_id
_entity_poly.type
_entity_poly.pdbx_seq_one_letter_code
_entity_poly.pdbx_strand_id
1 'polypeptide(L)'
;MLKQAALFTLEGNISGADRLLNQAGATAADGVRRFITASDFAPLADSTVAARARRGRKGARAELDSRAAGNAPDNANARPLIDTGQYRRSITYIVRDKNAKS
;
A
#
# COMPACT_ATOMS: atom_id res chain seq x y z
N MET A 1 -12.81 14.19 -10.36
CA MET A 1 -13.70 13.24 -9.66
C MET A 1 -14.51 13.94 -8.56
N LEU A 2 -13.87 14.49 -7.52
CA LEU A 2 -14.61 15.07 -6.37
C LEU A 2 -15.53 16.25 -6.73
N LYS A 3 -15.06 17.21 -7.54
CA LYS A 3 -15.91 18.32 -8.02
C LYS A 3 -17.17 17.84 -8.75
N GLN A 4 -17.04 16.79 -9.58
CA GLN A 4 -18.17 16.22 -10.32
C GLN A 4 -19.14 15.45 -9.40
N ALA A 5 -18.63 14.75 -8.39
CA ALA A 5 -19.48 14.10 -7.39
C ALA A 5 -20.33 15.12 -6.63
N ALA A 6 -19.73 16.28 -6.31
CA ALA A 6 -20.45 17.39 -5.69
C ALA A 6 -21.57 17.92 -6.59
N LEU A 7 -21.31 18.12 -7.89
CA LEU A 7 -22.33 18.53 -8.86
C LEU A 7 -23.49 17.52 -8.94
N PHE A 8 -23.20 16.22 -9.05
CA PHE A 8 -24.24 15.19 -9.04
C PHE A 8 -25.06 15.16 -7.75
N THR A 9 -24.45 15.49 -6.61
CA THR A 9 -25.18 15.63 -5.35
C THR A 9 -26.15 16.81 -5.40
N LEU A 10 -25.72 17.95 -5.94
CA LEU A 10 -26.57 19.14 -6.11
C LEU A 10 -27.70 18.93 -7.12
N GLU A 11 -27.47 18.08 -8.13
CA GLU A 11 -28.46 17.69 -9.14
C GLU A 11 -29.41 16.57 -8.68
N GLY A 12 -29.25 16.05 -7.46
CA GLY A 12 -30.06 14.93 -6.94
C GLY A 12 -29.69 13.55 -7.50
N ASN A 13 -28.61 13.46 -8.29
CA ASN A 13 -28.07 12.22 -8.84
C ASN A 13 -27.15 11.52 -7.82
N ILE A 14 -27.74 10.98 -6.75
CA ILE A 14 -26.99 10.35 -5.65
C ILE A 14 -26.19 9.13 -6.14
N SER A 15 -26.77 8.28 -7.00
CA SER A 15 -26.08 7.13 -7.58
C SER A 15 -24.82 7.54 -8.36
N GLY A 16 -24.88 8.67 -9.07
CA GLY A 16 -23.75 9.25 -9.77
C GLY A 16 -22.67 9.76 -8.82
N ALA A 17 -23.08 10.43 -7.74
CA ALA A 17 -22.17 10.92 -6.70
C ALA A 17 -21.44 9.75 -6.01
N ASP A 18 -22.17 8.72 -5.57
CA ASP A 18 -21.63 7.54 -4.90
C ASP A 18 -20.62 6.80 -5.79
N ARG A 19 -20.92 6.61 -7.07
CA ARG A 19 -19.99 6.00 -8.01
C ARG A 19 -18.67 6.76 -8.06
N LEU A 20 -18.72 8.09 -8.13
CA LEU A 20 -17.52 8.93 -8.21
C LEU A 20 -16.75 8.98 -6.89
N LEU A 21 -17.43 8.94 -5.74
CA LEU A 21 -16.80 8.84 -4.43
C LEU A 21 -16.08 7.50 -4.26
N ASN A 22 -16.68 6.39 -4.69
CA ASN A 22 -16.04 5.08 -4.69
C ASN A 22 -14.81 5.05 -5.61
N GLN A 23 -14.90 5.63 -6.81
CA GLN A 23 -13.74 5.77 -7.71
C GLN A 23 -12.60 6.60 -7.09
N ALA A 24 -12.94 7.69 -6.42
CA ALA A 24 -11.96 8.53 -5.73
C ALA A 24 -11.28 7.76 -4.57
N GLY A 25 -12.07 7.04 -3.76
CA GLY A 25 -11.55 6.21 -2.67
C GLY A 25 -10.64 5.09 -3.15
N ALA A 26 -11.03 4.40 -4.22
CA ALA A 26 -10.20 3.37 -4.84
C ALA A 26 -8.85 3.94 -5.32
N THR A 27 -8.89 5.09 -6.00
CA THR A 27 -7.69 5.80 -6.48
C THR A 27 -6.77 6.20 -5.33
N ALA A 28 -7.34 6.71 -4.23
CA ALA A 28 -6.57 7.08 -3.05
C ALA A 28 -5.89 5.87 -2.39
N ALA A 29 -6.64 4.78 -2.19
CA ALA A 29 -6.10 3.54 -1.63
C ALA A 29 -4.99 2.95 -2.53
N ASP A 30 -5.15 3.00 -3.85
CA ASP A 30 -4.11 2.61 -4.80
C ASP A 30 -2.86 3.48 -4.73
N GLY A 31 -3.03 4.80 -4.55
CA GLY A 31 -1.92 5.72 -4.34
C GLY A 31 -1.05 5.32 -3.15
N VAL A 32 -1.67 4.99 -2.00
CA VAL A 32 -0.96 4.52 -0.80
C VAL A 32 -0.28 3.17 -1.06
N ARG A 33 -0.98 2.21 -1.68
CA ARG A 33 -0.40 0.91 -2.04
C ARG A 33 0.84 1.07 -2.94
N ARG A 34 0.77 1.99 -3.91
CA ARG A 34 1.88 2.33 -4.81
C ARG A 34 3.03 2.97 -4.05
N PHE A 35 2.77 3.95 -3.19
CA PHE A 35 3.80 4.58 -2.36
C PHE A 35 4.56 3.53 -1.54
N ILE A 36 3.86 2.66 -0.81
CA ILE A 36 4.48 1.57 -0.04
C ILE A 36 5.34 0.65 -0.94
N THR A 37 4.91 0.44 -2.19
CA THR A 37 5.57 -0.47 -3.15
C THR A 37 6.53 0.24 -4.10
N ALA A 38 6.77 1.54 -4.01
CA ALA A 38 7.61 2.26 -4.98
C ALA A 38 8.62 3.17 -4.30
N SER A 39 8.29 3.68 -3.12
CA SER A 39 9.15 4.58 -2.37
C SER A 39 10.44 3.88 -1.93
N ASP A 40 11.48 4.69 -1.87
CA ASP A 40 12.80 4.28 -1.42
C ASP A 40 12.90 4.48 0.10
N PHE A 41 12.50 3.45 0.83
CA PHE A 41 12.58 3.44 2.29
C PHE A 41 14.00 3.07 2.73
N ALA A 42 14.39 3.42 3.95
CA ALA A 42 15.64 2.94 4.52
C ALA A 42 15.69 1.39 4.45
N PRO A 43 16.77 0.79 3.90
CA PRO A 43 16.92 -0.64 3.81
C PRO A 43 16.77 -1.33 5.17
N LEU A 44 16.27 -2.57 5.15
CA LEU A 44 16.09 -3.35 6.38
C LEU A 44 17.44 -3.65 7.03
N ALA A 45 17.48 -3.57 8.36
CA ALA A 45 18.61 -4.03 9.15
C ALA A 45 18.86 -5.53 8.96
N ASP A 46 20.11 -5.96 9.07
CA ASP A 46 20.54 -7.36 8.86
C ASP A 46 19.74 -8.35 9.72
N SER A 47 19.49 -7.98 10.98
CA SER A 47 18.69 -8.80 11.91
C SER A 47 17.27 -9.07 11.41
N THR A 48 16.66 -8.08 10.76
CA THR A 48 15.30 -8.16 10.22
C THR A 48 15.28 -9.00 8.95
N VAL A 49 16.25 -8.81 8.04
CA VAL A 49 16.37 -9.63 6.84
C VAL A 49 16.61 -11.10 7.22
N ALA A 50 17.50 -11.36 8.18
CA ALA A 50 17.75 -12.69 8.74
C ALA A 50 16.49 -13.32 9.33
N ALA A 51 15.72 -12.58 10.14
CA ALA A 51 14.47 -13.08 10.69
C ALA A 51 13.42 -13.41 9.61
N ARG A 52 13.29 -12.59 8.57
CA ARG A 52 12.41 -12.87 7.43
C ARG A 52 12.85 -14.10 6.65
N ALA A 53 14.16 -14.26 6.41
CA ALA A 53 14.69 -15.44 5.73
C ALA A 53 14.45 -16.73 6.54
N ARG A 54 14.60 -16.70 7.87
CA ARG A 54 14.24 -17.82 8.77
C ARG A 54 12.76 -18.20 8.67
N ARG A 55 11.87 -17.24 8.43
CA ARG A 55 10.44 -17.47 8.17
C ARG A 55 10.13 -17.96 6.74
N GLY A 56 11.16 -18.21 5.91
CA GLY A 56 11.01 -18.73 4.55
C GLY A 56 10.75 -17.68 3.46
N ARG A 57 11.02 -16.39 3.71
CA ARG A 57 10.82 -15.33 2.72
C ARG A 57 11.95 -15.33 1.68
N LYS A 58 11.65 -15.77 0.45
CA LYS A 58 12.64 -15.91 -0.64
C LYS A 58 13.41 -14.61 -0.94
N GLY A 59 12.74 -13.46 -1.00
CA GLY A 59 13.39 -12.17 -1.23
C GLY A 59 14.35 -11.76 -0.11
N ALA A 60 14.01 -12.07 1.15
CA ALA A 60 14.93 -11.84 2.26
C ALA A 60 16.15 -12.78 2.23
N ARG A 61 15.99 -14.01 1.75
CA ARG A 61 17.14 -14.90 1.52
C ARG A 61 18.07 -14.33 0.45
N ALA A 62 17.52 -13.92 -0.69
CA ALA A 62 18.29 -13.30 -1.78
C ALA A 62 19.02 -12.02 -1.31
N GLU A 63 18.40 -11.22 -0.45
CA GLU A 63 19.04 -10.03 0.14
C GLU A 63 20.23 -10.39 1.04
N LEU A 64 20.11 -11.43 1.87
CA LEU A 64 21.24 -11.90 2.69
C LEU A 64 22.38 -12.39 1.83
N ASP A 65 22.06 -13.15 0.77
CA ASP A 65 23.07 -13.69 -0.15
C ASP A 65 23.75 -12.55 -0.92
N SER A 66 23.01 -11.51 -1.31
CA SER A 66 23.55 -10.28 -1.92
C SER A 66 24.51 -9.55 -0.99
N ARG A 67 24.13 -9.36 0.29
CA ARG A 67 25.00 -8.71 1.29
C ARG A 67 26.24 -9.55 1.61
N ALA A 68 26.10 -10.88 1.66
CA ALA A 68 27.23 -11.79 1.84
C ALA A 68 28.22 -11.72 0.67
N ALA A 69 27.76 -11.39 -0.54
CA ALA A 69 28.60 -11.13 -1.70
C ALA A 69 29.28 -9.74 -1.70
N GLY A 70 29.04 -8.91 -0.66
CA GLY A 70 29.66 -7.60 -0.49
C GLY A 70 28.86 -6.42 -1.07
N ASN A 71 27.63 -6.65 -1.55
CA ASN A 71 26.77 -5.56 -2.00
C ASN A 71 26.22 -4.76 -0.81
N ALA A 72 26.02 -3.46 -1.02
CA ALA A 72 25.39 -2.60 -0.02
C ALA A 72 23.92 -2.99 0.21
N PRO A 73 23.38 -2.83 1.42
CA PRO A 73 21.95 -3.01 1.71
C PRO A 73 21.06 -2.19 0.78
N ASP A 74 20.11 -2.83 0.10
CA ASP A 74 19.12 -2.15 -0.73
C ASP A 74 17.70 -2.75 -0.59
N ASN A 75 16.78 -2.23 -1.40
CA ASN A 75 15.37 -2.61 -1.39
C ASN A 75 15.00 -3.57 -2.53
N ALA A 76 15.93 -3.99 -3.39
CA ALA A 76 15.63 -4.77 -4.59
C ALA A 76 15.05 -6.15 -4.25
N ASN A 77 15.63 -6.81 -3.25
CA ASN A 77 15.25 -8.18 -2.88
C ASN A 77 14.30 -8.23 -1.67
N ALA A 78 14.44 -7.31 -0.70
CA ALA A 78 13.69 -7.34 0.55
C ALA A 78 13.15 -5.95 0.94
N ARG A 79 11.97 -5.61 0.42
CA ARG A 79 11.37 -4.29 0.62
C ARG A 79 10.87 -4.05 2.06
N PRO A 80 11.13 -2.87 2.64
CA PRO A 80 10.47 -2.40 3.85
C PRO A 80 8.94 -2.38 3.69
N LEU A 81 8.23 -2.57 4.82
CA LEU A 81 6.75 -2.63 4.90
C LEU A 81 6.06 -3.75 4.09
N ILE A 82 6.79 -4.47 3.23
CA ILE A 82 6.31 -5.58 2.42
C ILE A 82 7.02 -6.88 2.83
N ASP A 83 6.50 -7.55 3.86
CA ASP A 83 6.93 -8.91 4.24
C ASP A 83 6.06 -9.99 3.55
N THR A 84 4.78 -10.05 3.95
CA THR A 84 3.76 -10.93 3.35
C THR A 84 2.90 -10.23 2.29
N GLY A 85 3.00 -8.89 2.22
CA GLY A 85 2.06 -8.04 1.48
C GLY A 85 0.72 -7.81 2.19
N GLN A 86 0.49 -8.37 3.38
CA GLN A 86 -0.80 -8.21 4.08
C GLN A 86 -1.07 -6.75 4.48
N TYR A 87 -0.06 -6.03 4.96
CA TYR A 87 -0.20 -4.60 5.27
C TYR A 87 -0.63 -3.77 4.05
N ARG A 88 -0.07 -4.05 2.87
CA ARG A 88 -0.49 -3.40 1.62
C ARG A 88 -1.94 -3.76 1.26
N ARG A 89 -2.34 -5.01 1.45
CA ARG A 89 -3.70 -5.49 1.15
C ARG A 89 -4.74 -4.94 2.12
N SER A 90 -4.37 -4.66 3.37
CA SER A 90 -5.28 -4.08 4.36
C SER A 90 -5.60 -2.60 4.10
N ILE A 91 -4.83 -1.91 3.25
CA ILE A 91 -5.15 -0.54 2.86
C ILE A 91 -6.43 -0.55 2.02
N THR A 92 -7.48 0.07 2.54
CA THR A 92 -8.79 0.16 1.90
C THR A 92 -9.35 1.58 2.04
N TYR A 93 -10.51 1.81 1.42
CA TYR A 93 -11.30 3.02 1.57
C TYR A 93 -12.73 2.66 2.00
N ILE A 94 -13.42 3.62 2.61
CA ILE A 94 -14.82 3.50 2.99
C ILE A 94 -15.53 4.78 2.55
N VAL A 95 -16.65 4.63 1.83
CA VAL A 95 -17.61 5.71 1.58
C VAL A 95 -18.79 5.45 2.52
N ARG A 96 -19.18 6.47 3.28
CA ARG A 96 -20.23 6.37 4.30
C ARG A 96 -21.08 7.61 4.31
N ASP A 97 -22.34 7.44 4.68
CA ASP A 97 -23.22 8.55 4.97
C ASP A 97 -22.67 9.41 6.11
N LYS A 98 -23.04 10.68 6.05
CA LYS A 98 -22.81 11.59 7.16
C LYS A 98 -23.54 11.06 8.39
N ASN A 99 -22.81 10.89 9.50
CA ASN A 99 -23.31 10.33 10.76
C ASN A 99 -23.63 8.83 10.77
N ALA A 100 -23.17 8.05 9.79
CA ALA A 100 -23.24 6.59 9.88
C ALA A 100 -22.58 6.08 11.18
N LYS A 101 -23.26 5.19 11.92
CA LYS A 101 -22.65 4.54 13.09
C LYS A 101 -21.61 3.53 12.63
N SER A 102 -20.58 3.34 13.45
CA SER A 102 -19.51 2.35 13.20
C SER A 102 -19.94 0.97 13.65
#